data_AF-A0A969FQC1-F1
#
_entry.id   AF-A0A969FQC1-F1
#
_cell.length_a   1.000
_cell.length_b   1.000
_cell.length_c   1.000
_cell.angle_alpha   90.00
_cell.angle_beta   90.00
_cell.angle_gamma   90.00
#
_symmetry.space_group_name_H-M   'P 1'
#
loop_
_entity.id
_entity.type
_entity.pdbx_description
1 polymer ?
#
loop_
_entity_poly.entity_id
_entity_poly.type
_entity_poly.pdbx_seq_one_letter_code
_entity_poly.pdbx_strand_id
1 'polypeptide(L)' 'GIRRSHGHAVIIDPWGNILADAGTTPGIAIAEIDPDRLASVRKQMPSLQHRIFV' A
#
# COMPACT_ATOMS: atom_id res chain seq x y z
N GLY A 1 -9.32 -29.69 6.62
CA GLY A 1 -10.19 -28.57 6.18
C GLY A 1 -9.60 -27.95 4.92
N ILE A 2 -10.44 -27.49 3.99
CA ILE A 2 -10.00 -26.95 2.70
C ILE A 2 -9.64 -25.46 2.88
N ARG A 3 -8.44 -25.03 2.47
CA ARG A 3 -8.02 -23.62 2.46
C ARG A 3 -8.84 -22.84 1.42
N ARG A 4 -9.31 -21.63 1.76
CA ARG A 4 -9.93 -20.67 0.82
C ARG A 4 -9.09 -19.39 0.73
N SER A 5 -9.17 -18.71 -0.40
CA SER A 5 -8.59 -17.38 -0.63
C SER A 5 -9.69 -16.46 -1.15
N HIS A 6 -9.73 -15.21 -0.67
CA HIS A 6 -10.86 -14.29 -0.87
C HIS A 6 -10.55 -13.15 -1.87
N GLY A 7 -9.35 -13.12 -2.46
CA GLY A 7 -8.92 -12.04 -3.36
C GLY A 7 -8.51 -10.77 -2.62
N HIS A 8 -8.79 -9.62 -3.24
CA HIS A 8 -8.48 -8.26 -2.79
C HIS A 8 -6.99 -7.94 -2.65
N ALA A 9 -6.17 -8.39 -3.60
CA ALA A 9 -4.82 -7.86 -3.71
C ALA A 9 -4.92 -6.36 -4.06
N VAL A 10 -4.32 -5.49 -3.24
CA VAL A 10 -4.41 -4.03 -3.38
C VAL A 10 -3.04 -3.39 -3.53
N ILE A 11 -2.99 -2.30 -4.28
CA ILE A 11 -1.87 -1.35 -4.32
C ILE A 11 -2.30 -0.12 -3.55
N ILE A 12 -1.51 0.31 -2.56
CA ILE A 12 -1.82 1.46 -1.70
C ILE A 12 -0.70 2.48 -1.68
N ASP A 13 -1.05 3.75 -1.51
CA ASP A 13 -0.10 4.84 -1.30
C ASP A 13 0.42 4.84 0.16
N PRO A 14 1.50 5.58 0.46
CA PRO A 14 2.08 5.65 1.80
C PRO A 14 1.20 6.31 2.88
N TRP A 15 0.06 6.89 2.51
CA TRP A 15 -0.93 7.49 3.41
C TRP A 15 -2.17 6.60 3.60
N GLY A 16 -2.21 5.44 2.94
CA GLY A 16 -3.30 4.46 3.02
C GLY A 16 -4.38 4.59 1.95
N ASN A 17 -4.19 5.44 0.94
CA ASN A 17 -5.13 5.53 -0.19
C ASN A 17 -4.99 4.29 -1.09
N ILE A 18 -6.12 3.67 -1.47
CA ILE A 18 -6.12 2.54 -2.41
C ILE A 18 -5.98 3.08 -3.84
N LEU A 19 -4.92 2.68 -4.52
CA LEU A 19 -4.64 3.05 -5.91
C LEU A 19 -5.24 2.04 -6.90
N ALA A 20 -5.26 0.75 -6.52
CA ALA A 20 -5.94 -0.30 -7.29
C ALA A 20 -6.32 -1.49 -6.38
N ASP A 21 -7.43 -2.15 -6.71
CA ASP A 21 -7.90 -3.41 -6.10
C ASP A 21 -8.15 -4.44 -7.21
N ALA A 22 -7.55 -5.62 -7.08
CA ALA A 22 -7.71 -6.74 -8.02
C ALA A 22 -9.06 -7.47 -7.87
N GLY A 23 -9.83 -7.16 -6.82
CA GLY A 23 -11.14 -7.75 -6.56
C GLY A 23 -11.08 -9.21 -6.14
N THR A 24 -12.22 -9.91 -6.22
CA THR A 24 -12.37 -11.29 -5.73
C THR A 24 -12.13 -12.36 -6.80
N THR A 25 -12.12 -11.95 -8.08
CA THR A 25 -11.90 -12.84 -9.23
C THR A 25 -10.44 -12.81 -9.67
N PRO A 26 -9.92 -13.87 -10.33
CA PRO A 26 -8.59 -13.83 -10.93
C PRO A 26 -8.44 -12.64 -11.88
N GLY A 27 -7.36 -11.87 -11.71
CA GLY A 27 -7.15 -10.62 -12.45
C GLY A 27 -5.84 -9.94 -12.07
N ILE A 28 -5.65 -8.72 -12.57
CA ILE A 28 -4.45 -7.91 -12.35
C ILE A 28 -4.88 -6.51 -11.92
N ALA A 29 -4.22 -5.98 -10.88
CA ALA A 29 -4.29 -4.58 -10.49
C ALA A 29 -3.04 -3.85 -10.99
N ILE A 30 -3.23 -2.68 -11.62
CA ILE A 30 -2.15 -1.84 -12.14
C ILE A 30 -2.38 -0.42 -11.63
N ALA A 31 -1.34 0.21 -11.09
CA ALA A 31 -1.36 1.60 -10.66
C ALA A 31 0.00 2.26 -10.93
N GLU A 32 -0.02 3.56 -11.17
CA GLU A 32 1.18 4.39 -11.26
C GLU A 32 1.73 4.68 -9.86
N ILE A 33 3.06 4.69 -9.73
CA ILE A 33 3.74 5.05 -8.49
C ILE A 33 4.41 6.41 -8.69
N ASP A 34 3.99 7.38 -7.88
CA ASP A 34 4.58 8.72 -7.84
C ASP A 34 5.65 8.84 -6.72
N PRO A 35 6.94 8.98 -7.06
CA PRO A 35 7.99 9.19 -6.07
C PRO A 35 7.87 10.50 -5.29
N ASP A 36 7.30 11.56 -5.88
CA ASP A 36 7.16 12.86 -5.24
C ASP A 36 6.12 12.80 -4.12
N ARG A 37 5.02 12.07 -4.34
CA ARG A 37 4.03 11.75 -3.29
C ARG A 37 4.68 11.04 -2.11
N LEU A 38 5.54 10.04 -2.36
CA LEU A 38 6.27 9.32 -1.31
C LEU A 38 7.18 10.26 -0.51
N ALA A 39 7.94 11.11 -1.21
CA ALA A 39 8.82 12.08 -0.57
C ALA A 39 8.03 13.09 0.29
N SER A 40 6.89 13.58 -0.21
CA SER A 40 6.00 14.48 0.53
C SER A 40 5.45 13.83 1.81
N VAL A 41 4.94 12.59 1.71
CA VAL A 41 4.40 11.88 2.88
C VAL A 41 5.47 11.69 3.96
N ARG A 42 6.68 11.28 3.59
CA ARG A 42 7.78 11.08 4.55
C ARG A 42 8.21 12.37 5.25
N LYS A 43 8.07 13.54 4.60
CA LYS A 43 8.29 14.85 5.24
C LYS A 43 7.18 15.20 6.23
N GLN A 44 5.92 14.88 5.89
CA GLN A 44 4.77 15.15 6.76
C GLN A 44 4.71 14.21 7.97
N MET A 45 5.15 12.96 7.80
CA MET A 45 5.15 11.92 8.83
C MET A 45 6.52 11.20 8.87
N PRO A 46 7.55 11.79 9.52
CA PRO A 46 8.90 11.24 9.55
C PRO A 46 9.05 10.12 10.60
N SER A 47 8.17 9.12 10.59
CA SER A 47 8.11 8.07 11.63
C SER A 47 9.43 7.34 11.85
N LEU A 48 10.25 7.18 10.80
CA LEU A 48 11.57 6.57 10.91
C LEU A 48 12.58 7.42 11.70
N GLN A 49 12.46 8.75 11.68
CA GLN A 49 13.30 9.64 12.47
C GLN A 49 12.92 9.62 13.96
N HIS A 50 11.64 9.36 14.25
CA HIS A 50 11.14 9.22 15.62
C HIS A 50 11.42 7.83 16.22
N ARG A 51 11.95 6.88 15.43
CA ARG A 51 12.20 5.52 15.88
C ARG A 51 13.33 5.48 16.91
N ILE A 52 13.01 5.12 18.14
CA ILE A 52 14.00 4.83 19.20
C ILE A 52 14.27 3.32 19.17
N PHE A 53 15.54 2.94 19.05
CA PHE A 53 15.97 1.56 19.28
C PHE A 53 16.23 1.40 20.77
N VAL A 54 15.42 0.58 21.44
CA VAL A 54 15.62 0.14 22.82
C VAL A 54 16.29 -1.23 22.79
#